data_AF-A0A556QMH9-F1
#
_entry.id   AF-A0A556QMH9-F1
#
_cell.length_a   1.000
_cell.length_b   1.000
_cell.length_c   1.000
_cell.angle_alpha   90.00
_cell.angle_beta   90.00
_cell.angle_gamma   90.00
#
_symmetry.space_group_name_H-M   'P 1'
#
loop_
_entity.id
_entity.type
_entity.pdbx_description
1 polymer ?
#
loop_
_entity_poly.entity_id
_entity_poly.type
_entity_poly.pdbx_seq_one_letter_code
_entity_poly.pdbx_strand_id
1 'polypeptide(L)'
;MKSSLLSRAAIAALILAGFATAARATTNGVNQAPLGTTTTPGVGYAFFEDFTRSAAPAPYNFFSTAETDADVITATFASTMAGGSAAGGGLRIYSGSGPTPNAFNITLSVTAVQDFSVFSLQIKHTAPSSGNWADFFTISTIDGQAGVQSLVSNSNEGSQLDFNIYQWTWTGLDIDASESFNITITSNADHVSVDNIRLDAGFAVSAVPEPSAYAAIFGGLVLAGAVLRRRRTAKVAV
;
A
#
# COMPACT_ATOMS: atom_id res chain seq x y z
N MET A 1 -19.67 -55.77 17.91
CA MET A 1 -19.19 -55.01 16.73
C MET A 1 -20.03 -53.75 16.57
N LYS A 2 -19.50 -52.59 16.96
CA LYS A 2 -19.92 -51.23 16.55
C LYS A 2 -18.98 -50.23 17.24
N SER A 3 -17.79 -50.07 16.69
CA SER A 3 -16.77 -49.12 17.13
C SER A 3 -16.08 -48.57 15.88
N SER A 4 -16.31 -47.30 15.54
CA SER A 4 -15.35 -46.45 14.76
C SER A 4 -15.89 -45.10 14.28
N LEU A 5 -17.12 -44.66 14.63
CA LEU A 5 -17.69 -43.43 14.02
C LEU A 5 -17.65 -42.15 14.88
N LEU A 6 -17.15 -42.20 16.12
CA LEU A 6 -17.20 -41.03 17.02
C LEU A 6 -15.85 -40.33 17.27
N SER A 7 -14.74 -40.79 16.66
CA SER A 7 -13.42 -40.18 16.90
C SER A 7 -12.99 -39.13 15.86
N ARG A 8 -13.75 -38.91 14.78
CA ARG A 8 -13.35 -38.01 13.68
C ARG A 8 -14.12 -36.70 13.60
N ALA A 9 -15.22 -36.56 14.35
CA ALA A 9 -15.98 -35.31 14.42
C ALA A 9 -15.44 -34.32 15.49
N ALA A 10 -14.63 -34.79 16.44
CA ALA A 10 -14.10 -33.95 17.52
C ALA A 10 -12.75 -33.27 17.19
N ILE A 11 -12.09 -33.65 16.09
CA ILE A 11 -10.79 -33.08 15.70
C ILE A 11 -10.95 -31.97 14.63
N ALA A 12 -12.11 -31.88 13.98
CA ALA A 12 -12.41 -30.84 12.99
C ALA A 12 -12.99 -29.54 13.60
N ALA A 13 -13.23 -29.50 14.91
CA ALA A 13 -13.81 -28.33 15.60
C ALA A 13 -12.77 -27.53 16.41
N LEU A 14 -11.48 -27.89 16.34
CA LEU A 14 -10.41 -27.28 17.15
C LEU A 14 -9.29 -26.64 16.29
N ILE A 15 -9.62 -26.19 15.07
CA ILE A 15 -8.75 -25.37 14.23
C ILE A 15 -9.58 -24.28 13.57
N LEU A 16 -10.27 -23.46 14.38
CA LEU A 16 -10.83 -22.18 13.92
C LEU A 16 -11.05 -21.21 15.09
N ALA A 17 -10.15 -21.24 16.07
CA ALA A 17 -10.13 -20.31 17.19
C ALA A 17 -8.67 -19.96 17.50
N GLY A 18 -8.04 -19.23 16.59
CA GLY A 18 -6.66 -18.78 16.74
C GLY A 18 -6.50 -17.43 16.07
N PHE A 19 -6.39 -16.40 16.90
CA PHE A 19 -5.96 -15.03 16.58
C PHE A 19 -6.92 -14.17 15.73
N ALA A 20 -8.03 -13.76 16.36
CA ALA A 20 -8.53 -12.40 16.15
C ALA A 20 -7.84 -11.51 17.19
N THR A 21 -6.60 -11.10 16.93
CA THR A 21 -6.03 -9.96 17.64
C THR A 21 -6.76 -8.74 17.08
N ALA A 22 -7.75 -8.23 17.81
CA ALA A 22 -8.40 -6.99 17.46
C ALA A 22 -7.35 -5.88 17.55
N ALA A 23 -6.80 -5.47 16.40
CA ALA A 23 -6.21 -4.15 16.28
C ALA A 23 -7.33 -3.16 16.59
N ARG A 24 -7.29 -2.59 17.79
CA ARG A 24 -8.22 -1.56 18.22
C ARG A 24 -7.83 -0.28 17.48
N ALA A 25 -8.38 -0.12 16.27
CA ALA A 25 -8.39 1.15 15.58
C ALA A 25 -9.05 2.16 16.52
N THR A 26 -8.26 3.09 17.04
CA THR A 26 -8.78 4.22 17.80
C THR A 26 -9.41 5.14 16.77
N THR A 27 -10.71 5.00 16.55
CA THR A 27 -11.48 5.89 15.70
C THR A 27 -11.49 7.28 16.31
N ASN A 28 -10.55 8.13 15.91
CA ASN A 28 -10.71 9.58 15.99
C ASN A 28 -11.40 10.05 14.71
N GLY A 29 -12.41 10.90 14.91
CA GLY A 29 -13.49 11.15 13.96
C GLY A 29 -13.06 11.78 12.63
N VAL A 30 -13.87 11.44 11.61
CA VAL A 30 -13.95 12.06 10.28
C VAL A 30 -12.76 11.80 9.34
N ASN A 31 -12.41 10.53 9.11
CA ASN A 31 -11.64 10.07 7.94
C ASN A 31 -12.37 8.86 7.34
N GLN A 32 -13.12 9.04 6.24
CA GLN A 32 -14.02 7.99 5.71
C GLN A 32 -13.48 7.27 4.46
N ALA A 33 -12.39 7.74 3.85
CA ALA A 33 -11.56 6.91 2.99
C ALA A 33 -10.19 6.70 3.67
N PRO A 34 -9.98 5.59 4.41
CA PRO A 34 -8.65 5.28 4.94
C PRO A 34 -7.67 5.07 3.77
N LEU A 35 -6.40 5.43 3.93
CA LEU A 35 -5.35 4.92 3.03
C LEU A 35 -5.47 3.40 3.00
N GLY A 36 -5.44 2.82 1.79
CA GLY A 36 -5.98 1.49 1.52
C GLY A 36 -5.46 0.44 2.48
N THR A 37 -6.34 -0.39 3.04
CA THR A 37 -6.01 -1.50 3.92
C THR A 37 -5.50 -2.70 3.12
N THR A 38 -4.47 -2.59 2.28
CA THR A 38 -4.08 -3.73 1.43
C THR A 38 -3.63 -4.92 2.29
N THR A 39 -4.56 -5.84 2.51
CA THR A 39 -4.50 -7.04 3.37
C THR A 39 -3.82 -8.20 2.66
N THR A 40 -2.85 -7.94 1.79
CA THR A 40 -2.09 -9.04 1.19
C THR A 40 -1.16 -9.59 2.27
N PRO A 41 -1.34 -10.85 2.73
CA PRO A 41 -0.43 -11.43 3.71
C PRO A 41 1.01 -11.40 3.16
N GLY A 42 1.97 -10.89 3.93
CA GLY A 42 3.37 -10.75 3.50
C GLY A 42 3.74 -9.41 2.84
N VAL A 43 2.94 -8.36 3.04
CA VAL A 43 3.28 -6.98 2.63
C VAL A 43 3.61 -6.16 3.87
N GLY A 44 4.83 -5.62 3.92
CA GLY A 44 5.24 -4.63 4.90
C GLY A 44 4.60 -3.29 4.67
N TYR A 45 4.34 -2.53 5.73
CA TYR A 45 3.82 -1.18 5.58
C TYR A 45 4.47 -0.19 6.54
N ALA A 46 4.40 1.08 6.16
CA ALA A 46 4.66 2.21 7.04
C ALA A 46 3.61 3.30 6.80
N PHE A 47 3.00 3.81 7.85
CA PHE A 47 1.89 4.76 7.77
C PHE A 47 2.14 5.98 8.65
N PHE A 48 1.88 7.16 8.10
CA PHE A 48 2.11 8.46 8.73
C PHE A 48 0.80 9.25 8.73
N GLU A 49 0.32 9.63 9.92
CA GLU A 49 -0.99 10.26 10.11
C GLU A 49 -1.02 11.44 11.10
N ASP A 50 0.08 11.75 11.79
CA ASP A 50 0.16 12.83 12.78
C ASP A 50 1.41 13.69 12.55
N PHE A 51 1.26 14.84 11.87
CA PHE A 51 2.39 15.69 11.54
C PHE A 51 2.61 16.82 12.53
N THR A 52 3.70 16.73 13.27
CA THR A 52 4.15 17.76 14.20
C THR A 52 5.07 18.77 13.51
N ARG A 53 4.88 20.06 13.79
CA ARG A 53 5.71 21.15 13.24
C ARG A 53 6.76 21.60 14.25
N SER A 54 7.98 21.87 13.80
CA SER A 54 9.01 22.52 14.60
C SER A 54 8.60 23.93 15.05
N ALA A 55 9.18 24.39 16.16
CA ALA A 55 9.10 25.79 16.55
C ALA A 55 9.81 26.69 15.52
N ALA A 56 9.46 27.98 15.52
CA ALA A 56 10.08 29.02 14.69
C ALA A 56 11.60 29.16 14.95
N PRO A 57 12.38 29.76 14.01
CA PRO A 57 11.97 30.41 12.76
C PRO A 57 11.84 29.47 11.55
N ALA A 58 11.22 29.96 10.48
CA ALA A 58 11.13 29.26 9.19
C ALA A 58 12.53 29.05 8.55
N PRO A 59 12.72 27.99 7.73
CA PRO A 59 11.74 27.00 7.31
C PRO A 59 11.32 26.05 8.44
N TYR A 60 10.04 25.69 8.47
CA TYR A 60 9.48 24.77 9.44
C TYR A 60 9.79 23.33 9.03
N ASN A 61 10.26 22.53 9.98
CA ASN A 61 10.40 21.10 9.82
C ASN A 61 9.12 20.42 10.28
N PHE A 62 8.70 19.36 9.59
CA PHE A 62 7.59 18.52 9.97
C PHE A 62 8.07 17.10 10.23
N PHE A 63 7.51 16.49 11.26
CA PHE A 63 7.84 15.14 11.70
C PHE A 63 6.57 14.35 11.94
N SER A 64 6.57 13.08 11.53
CA SER A 64 5.55 12.10 11.90
C SER A 64 6.26 10.85 12.37
N THR A 65 5.73 10.23 13.40
CA THR A 65 6.08 8.84 13.72
C THR A 65 5.36 7.92 12.75
N ALA A 66 6.03 6.84 12.34
CA ALA A 66 5.42 5.82 11.50
C ALA A 66 4.73 4.77 12.38
N GLU A 67 3.53 4.36 12.01
CA GLU A 67 3.02 3.02 12.34
C GLU A 67 3.58 2.06 11.28
N THR A 68 4.47 1.16 11.67
CA THR A 68 5.18 0.27 10.73
C THR A 68 4.99 -1.20 11.07
N ASP A 69 4.86 -2.02 10.03
CA ASP A 69 5.21 -3.43 10.10
C ASP A 69 6.73 -3.59 9.89
N ALA A 70 7.44 -3.56 11.02
CA ALA A 70 8.89 -3.64 11.07
C ALA A 70 9.44 -4.99 10.59
N ASP A 71 8.62 -5.98 10.27
CA ASP A 71 9.09 -7.26 9.77
C ASP A 71 9.61 -7.16 8.33
N VAL A 72 9.15 -6.18 7.54
CA VAL A 72 9.53 -6.06 6.11
C VAL A 72 10.18 -4.71 5.81
N ILE A 73 9.68 -3.61 6.36
CA ILE A 73 10.30 -2.28 6.19
C ILE A 73 10.24 -1.49 7.49
N THR A 74 11.19 -0.56 7.64
CA THR A 74 11.05 0.57 8.56
C THR A 74 11.13 1.85 7.74
N ALA A 75 10.44 2.90 8.19
CA ALA A 75 10.48 4.17 7.50
C ALA A 75 10.45 5.35 8.48
N THR A 76 11.12 6.44 8.09
CA THR A 76 11.05 7.72 8.80
C THR A 76 10.57 8.82 7.86
N PHE A 77 9.91 9.82 8.45
CA PHE A 77 9.37 10.96 7.74
C PHE A 77 10.12 12.23 8.13
N ALA A 78 10.54 13.01 7.14
CA ALA A 78 10.99 14.37 7.33
C ALA A 78 10.41 15.27 6.24
N SER A 79 10.01 16.48 6.59
CA SER A 79 9.56 17.46 5.61
C SER A 79 9.96 18.87 6.00
N THR A 80 10.16 19.74 5.01
CA THR A 80 10.52 21.16 5.22
C THR A 80 9.61 22.06 4.40
N MET A 81 9.15 23.18 4.99
CA MET A 81 8.33 24.18 4.29
C MET A 81 8.61 25.60 4.78
N ALA A 82 8.64 26.57 3.86
CA ALA A 82 8.92 27.97 4.21
C ALA A 82 7.77 28.65 4.99
N GLY A 83 6.51 28.31 4.71
CA GLY A 83 5.33 28.93 5.34
C GLY A 83 4.22 27.96 5.74
N GLY A 84 4.54 26.66 5.85
CA GLY A 84 3.58 25.62 6.18
C GLY A 84 3.05 25.68 7.63
N SER A 85 1.85 25.15 7.83
CA SER A 85 1.28 24.93 9.17
C SER A 85 0.90 23.47 9.37
N ALA A 86 0.95 23.01 10.62
CA ALA A 86 0.21 21.82 11.03
C ALA A 86 -1.12 22.28 11.63
N ALA A 87 -2.26 21.91 11.04
CA ALA A 87 -3.57 22.39 11.49
C ALA A 87 -4.69 21.37 11.18
N GLY A 88 -5.81 21.48 11.90
CA GLY A 88 -6.95 20.56 11.80
C GLY A 88 -6.97 19.48 12.89
N GLY A 89 -8.04 18.69 12.94
CA GLY A 89 -8.06 17.44 13.72
C GLY A 89 -7.19 16.40 13.01
N GLY A 90 -6.24 15.78 13.72
CA GLY A 90 -5.27 14.85 13.12
C GLY A 90 -4.06 15.53 12.45
N LEU A 91 -3.66 16.73 12.88
CA LEU A 91 -2.39 17.40 12.54
C LEU A 91 -1.90 17.21 11.08
N ARG A 92 -2.64 17.77 10.10
CA ARG A 92 -2.31 17.72 8.66
C ARG A 92 -1.20 18.69 8.31
N ILE A 93 -0.33 18.35 7.36
CA ILE A 93 0.61 19.34 6.79
C ILE A 93 -0.13 20.16 5.74
N TYR A 94 -0.15 21.48 5.91
CA TYR A 94 -0.82 22.39 4.98
C TYR A 94 0.16 23.40 4.40
N SER A 95 0.19 23.48 3.07
CA SER A 95 0.77 24.61 2.33
C SER A 95 -0.31 25.68 2.17
N GLY A 96 -0.10 26.86 2.78
CA GLY A 96 -1.08 27.96 2.74
C GLY A 96 -0.82 29.03 1.67
N SER A 97 -1.63 30.10 1.68
CA SER A 97 -1.37 31.36 0.95
C SER A 97 -0.30 32.15 1.68
N GLY A 98 0.97 31.91 1.35
CA GLY A 98 2.09 32.71 1.84
C GLY A 98 2.99 33.09 0.67
N PRO A 99 3.93 34.02 0.87
CA PRO A 99 4.93 34.30 -0.15
C PRO A 99 5.65 32.99 -0.50
N THR A 100 5.85 32.76 -1.79
CA THR A 100 6.56 31.59 -2.30
C THR A 100 7.91 31.40 -1.60
N PRO A 101 8.34 30.16 -1.31
CA PRO A 101 7.76 28.91 -1.79
C PRO A 101 7.02 28.11 -0.69
N ASN A 102 5.70 28.02 -0.77
CA ASN A 102 4.91 27.10 0.07
C ASN A 102 4.75 25.71 -0.57
N ALA A 103 5.86 25.11 -1.00
CA ALA A 103 5.88 23.75 -1.54
C ALA A 103 6.07 22.71 -0.42
N PHE A 104 5.60 21.49 -0.65
CA PHE A 104 6.07 20.32 0.10
C PHE A 104 7.42 19.87 -0.44
N ASN A 105 8.37 19.66 0.46
CA ASN A 105 9.57 18.87 0.23
C ASN A 105 9.64 17.82 1.34
N ILE A 106 9.09 16.64 1.05
CA ILE A 106 9.01 15.50 1.97
C ILE A 106 10.06 14.48 1.54
N THR A 107 10.81 13.97 2.51
CA THR A 107 11.71 12.84 2.37
C THR A 107 11.20 11.71 3.26
N LEU A 108 10.97 10.55 2.65
CA LEU A 108 10.72 9.30 3.34
C LEU A 108 12.00 8.47 3.24
N SER A 109 12.62 8.16 4.37
CA SER A 109 13.79 7.28 4.40
C SER A 109 13.31 5.89 4.77
N VAL A 110 13.51 4.93 3.88
CA VAL A 110 13.04 3.55 4.00
C VAL A 110 14.24 2.64 4.17
N THR A 111 14.16 1.70 5.10
CA THR A 111 15.13 0.63 5.28
C THR A 111 14.40 -0.70 5.15
N ALA A 112 14.86 -1.53 4.22
CA ALA A 112 14.38 -2.89 4.02
C ALA A 112 14.82 -3.79 5.18
N VAL A 113 13.90 -4.58 5.71
CA VAL A 113 14.18 -5.64 6.70
C VAL A 113 14.23 -7.01 6.02
N GLN A 114 13.47 -7.16 4.94
CA GLN A 114 13.48 -8.31 4.05
C GLN A 114 13.62 -7.85 2.59
N ASP A 115 14.08 -8.75 1.72
CA ASP A 115 14.13 -8.50 0.28
C ASP A 115 12.72 -8.23 -0.26
N PHE A 116 12.55 -7.34 -1.22
CA PHE A 116 11.25 -7.14 -1.87
C PHE A 116 11.41 -6.62 -3.30
N SER A 117 10.37 -6.78 -4.11
CA SER A 117 10.39 -6.43 -5.53
C SER A 117 9.21 -5.58 -6.00
N VAL A 118 8.28 -5.29 -5.09
CA VAL A 118 7.16 -4.38 -5.31
C VAL A 118 7.14 -3.36 -4.19
N PHE A 119 6.98 -2.10 -4.55
CA PHE A 119 6.85 -1.01 -3.59
C PHE A 119 5.72 -0.08 -4.03
N SER A 120 5.00 0.50 -3.08
CA SER A 120 4.03 1.54 -3.37
C SER A 120 4.00 2.64 -2.32
N LEU A 121 3.67 3.83 -2.80
CA LEU A 121 3.47 5.04 -2.01
C LEU A 121 2.05 5.52 -2.26
N GLN A 122 1.27 5.76 -1.21
CA GLN A 122 0.00 6.45 -1.27
C GLN A 122 0.08 7.78 -0.52
N ILE A 123 -0.50 8.82 -1.11
CA ILE A 123 -0.61 10.14 -0.47
C ILE A 123 -2.08 10.54 -0.48
N LYS A 124 -2.62 10.81 0.72
CA LYS A 124 -3.94 11.42 0.88
C LYS A 124 -3.78 12.93 0.98
N HIS A 125 -4.38 13.66 0.04
CA HIS A 125 -4.27 15.11 0.00
C HIS A 125 -5.54 15.80 -0.51
N THR A 126 -5.73 17.08 -0.17
CA THR A 126 -6.78 17.90 -0.76
C THR A 126 -6.46 18.30 -2.18
N ALA A 127 -7.49 18.67 -2.94
CA ALA A 127 -7.34 19.27 -4.24
C ALA A 127 -6.40 20.51 -4.20
N PRO A 128 -5.44 20.64 -5.12
CA PRO A 128 -4.74 21.90 -5.35
C PRO A 128 -5.74 22.98 -5.80
N SER A 129 -5.50 24.24 -5.42
CA SER A 129 -6.36 25.35 -5.87
C SER A 129 -6.22 25.64 -7.36
N SER A 130 -5.13 25.17 -7.97
CA SER A 130 -4.88 25.28 -9.41
C SER A 130 -4.10 24.10 -9.97
N GLY A 131 -4.35 23.75 -11.23
CA GLY A 131 -3.60 22.71 -11.95
C GLY A 131 -4.24 21.31 -11.94
N ASN A 132 -3.51 20.35 -12.52
CA ASN A 132 -3.95 18.95 -12.63
C ASN A 132 -3.62 18.19 -11.34
N TRP A 133 -4.56 17.40 -10.85
CA TRP A 133 -4.43 16.69 -9.56
C TRP A 133 -3.42 15.56 -9.63
N ALA A 134 -3.28 14.93 -10.80
CA ALA A 134 -2.33 13.86 -11.03
C ALA A 134 -0.87 14.35 -10.99
N ASP A 135 -0.58 15.55 -11.48
CA ASP A 135 0.80 16.02 -11.63
C ASP A 135 1.25 16.94 -10.50
N PHE A 136 0.48 17.03 -9.41
CA PHE A 136 0.77 17.95 -8.32
C PHE A 136 2.05 17.55 -7.55
N PHE A 137 2.24 16.25 -7.34
CA PHE A 137 3.44 15.71 -6.71
C PHE A 137 4.40 15.13 -7.75
N THR A 138 5.66 15.53 -7.64
CA THR A 138 6.79 14.87 -8.31
C THR A 138 7.46 13.94 -7.31
N ILE A 139 7.47 12.65 -7.62
CA ILE A 139 8.06 11.59 -6.80
C ILE A 139 9.39 11.15 -7.41
N SER A 140 10.42 10.98 -6.59
CA SER A 140 11.71 10.45 -7.04
C SER A 140 11.59 9.01 -7.58
N THR A 141 12.55 8.63 -8.42
CA THR A 141 12.69 7.24 -8.87
C THR A 141 13.26 6.35 -7.76
N ILE A 142 12.90 5.06 -7.77
CA ILE A 142 13.54 4.00 -6.98
C ILE A 142 14.29 3.11 -7.98
N ASP A 143 15.58 2.84 -7.75
CA ASP A 143 16.47 2.13 -8.69
C ASP A 143 16.46 2.68 -10.12
N GLY A 144 16.31 4.00 -10.25
CA GLY A 144 16.17 4.67 -11.56
C GLY A 144 14.84 4.42 -12.27
N GLN A 145 13.89 3.72 -11.65
CA GLN A 145 12.55 3.49 -12.17
C GLN A 145 11.54 4.51 -11.63
N ALA A 146 10.73 5.08 -12.52
CA ALA A 146 9.61 5.94 -12.13
C ALA A 146 8.41 5.09 -11.69
N GLY A 147 7.70 5.53 -10.65
CA GLY A 147 6.50 4.87 -10.17
C GLY A 147 5.33 5.08 -11.12
N VAL A 148 4.56 4.03 -11.37
CA VAL A 148 3.32 4.13 -12.14
C VAL A 148 2.24 4.73 -11.26
N GLN A 149 1.74 5.90 -11.64
CA GLN A 149 0.71 6.60 -10.90
C GLN A 149 -0.70 6.05 -11.21
N SER A 150 -1.55 5.98 -10.20
CA SER A 150 -2.99 5.76 -10.34
C SER A 150 -3.79 6.51 -9.28
N LEU A 151 -5.02 6.89 -9.61
CA LEU A 151 -5.99 7.38 -8.63
C LEU A 151 -6.63 6.17 -7.93
N VAL A 152 -6.51 6.12 -6.60
CA VAL A 152 -7.09 5.05 -5.77
C VAL A 152 -8.50 5.43 -5.32
N SER A 153 -8.66 6.66 -4.84
CA SER A 153 -9.92 7.13 -4.28
C SER A 153 -10.05 8.64 -4.45
N ASN A 154 -11.29 9.09 -4.62
CA ASN A 154 -11.71 10.47 -4.46
C ASN A 154 -12.91 10.46 -3.52
N SER A 155 -12.77 11.12 -2.38
CA SER A 155 -13.77 11.16 -1.32
C SER A 155 -14.02 12.58 -0.83
N ASN A 156 -15.29 12.97 -0.79
CA ASN A 156 -15.70 14.24 -0.21
C ASN A 156 -15.78 14.06 1.31
N GLU A 157 -14.87 14.69 2.06
CA GLU A 157 -14.88 14.64 3.51
C GLU A 157 -15.64 15.87 4.06
N GLY A 158 -16.96 15.79 4.01
CA GLY A 158 -17.87 16.83 4.52
C GLY A 158 -18.19 17.93 3.50
N SER A 159 -18.61 19.10 3.99
CA SER A 159 -19.21 20.16 3.16
C SER A 159 -18.20 21.05 2.41
N GLN A 160 -16.89 20.85 2.55
CA GLN A 160 -15.90 21.85 2.11
C GLN A 160 -14.58 21.32 1.54
N LEU A 161 -14.19 20.05 1.68
CA LEU A 161 -12.90 19.56 1.16
C LEU A 161 -13.03 18.18 0.52
N ASP A 162 -12.62 18.11 -0.75
CA ASP A 162 -12.46 16.85 -1.48
C ASP A 162 -11.03 16.33 -1.27
N PHE A 163 -10.91 15.09 -0.79
CA PHE A 163 -9.64 14.40 -0.61
C PHE A 163 -9.45 13.35 -1.70
N ASN A 164 -8.21 13.27 -2.19
CA ASN A 164 -7.79 12.25 -3.13
C ASN A 164 -6.70 11.39 -2.53
N ILE A 165 -6.71 10.13 -2.94
CA ILE A 165 -5.64 9.20 -2.69
C ILE A 165 -5.03 8.85 -4.04
N TYR A 166 -3.81 9.32 -4.28
CA TYR A 166 -2.99 8.86 -5.39
C TYR A 166 -1.99 7.84 -4.91
N GLN A 167 -1.75 6.82 -5.75
CA GLN A 167 -0.75 5.80 -5.52
C GLN A 167 0.29 5.81 -6.63
N TRP A 168 1.55 5.64 -6.26
CA TRP A 168 2.66 5.34 -7.14
C TRP A 168 3.13 3.93 -6.85
N THR A 169 3.29 3.11 -7.88
CA THR A 169 3.71 1.71 -7.75
C THR A 169 4.96 1.42 -8.57
N TRP A 170 5.91 0.74 -7.95
CA TRP A 170 7.13 0.22 -8.56
C TRP A 170 7.10 -1.30 -8.50
N THR A 171 7.51 -1.96 -9.58
CA THR A 171 7.50 -3.42 -9.70
C THR A 171 8.78 -3.90 -10.36
N GLY A 172 9.27 -5.06 -9.97
CA GLY A 172 10.55 -5.57 -10.49
C GLY A 172 11.75 -4.80 -9.92
N LEU A 173 11.61 -4.33 -8.68
CA LEU A 173 12.73 -3.81 -7.90
C LEU A 173 13.62 -4.96 -7.41
N ASP A 174 14.88 -4.65 -7.13
CA ASP A 174 15.89 -5.57 -6.62
C ASP A 174 16.42 -5.00 -5.30
N ILE A 175 15.53 -4.87 -4.31
CA ILE A 175 15.88 -4.31 -2.99
C ILE A 175 16.19 -5.46 -2.04
N ASP A 176 17.43 -5.47 -1.56
CA ASP A 176 17.92 -6.47 -0.62
C ASP A 176 17.60 -6.10 0.83
N ALA A 177 17.51 -7.10 1.71
CA ALA A 177 17.42 -6.87 3.15
C ALA A 177 18.58 -5.98 3.65
N SER A 178 18.26 -5.05 4.55
CA SER A 178 19.14 -4.00 5.08
C SER A 178 19.49 -2.86 4.11
N GLU A 179 19.04 -2.93 2.85
CA GLU A 179 19.19 -1.79 1.93
C GLU A 179 18.35 -0.60 2.41
N SER A 180 18.85 0.61 2.15
CA SER A 180 18.14 1.84 2.49
C SER A 180 18.12 2.80 1.32
N PHE A 181 16.95 3.40 1.09
CA PHE A 181 16.74 4.37 0.03
C PHE A 181 15.83 5.50 0.50
N ASN A 182 15.85 6.60 -0.24
CA ASN A 182 15.01 7.75 0.03
C ASN A 182 13.99 7.92 -1.09
N ILE A 183 12.76 8.24 -0.69
CA ILE A 183 11.73 8.71 -1.59
C ILE A 183 11.55 10.20 -1.32
N THR A 184 11.80 11.03 -2.32
CA THR A 184 11.55 12.46 -2.25
C THR A 184 10.26 12.79 -2.96
N ILE A 185 9.39 13.52 -2.27
CA ILE A 185 8.12 14.02 -2.76
C ILE A 185 8.25 15.54 -2.78
N THR A 186 8.23 16.10 -3.98
CA THR A 186 8.22 17.55 -4.20
C THR A 186 6.90 17.96 -4.81
N SER A 187 6.50 19.20 -4.60
CA SER A 187 5.28 19.76 -5.18
C SER A 187 5.47 21.23 -5.49
N ASN A 188 4.58 21.76 -6.33
CA ASN A 188 4.50 23.20 -6.54
C ASN A 188 3.78 23.88 -5.36
N ALA A 189 4.04 25.17 -5.16
CA ALA A 189 3.38 25.93 -4.09
C ALA A 189 1.90 26.12 -4.41
N ASP A 190 1.01 25.55 -3.59
CA ASP A 190 -0.44 25.69 -3.73
C ASP A 190 -1.14 25.42 -2.37
N HIS A 191 -2.42 25.76 -2.26
CA HIS A 191 -3.29 25.46 -1.12
C HIS A 191 -3.65 23.98 -1.06
N VAL A 192 -2.70 23.16 -0.60
CA VAL A 192 -2.89 21.72 -0.47
C VAL A 192 -2.62 21.34 0.98
N SER A 193 -3.40 20.39 1.48
CA SER A 193 -3.10 19.68 2.72
C SER A 193 -2.78 18.23 2.41
N VAL A 194 -1.75 17.71 3.06
CA VAL A 194 -1.42 16.28 3.11
C VAL A 194 -1.90 15.78 4.47
N ASP A 195 -2.80 14.81 4.43
CA ASP A 195 -3.44 14.22 5.62
C ASP A 195 -2.71 12.97 6.05
N ASN A 196 -2.37 12.10 5.09
CA ASN A 196 -1.73 10.82 5.38
C ASN A 196 -0.77 10.42 4.27
N ILE A 197 0.24 9.64 4.66
CA ILE A 197 1.15 8.98 3.72
C ILE A 197 1.26 7.51 4.12
N ARG A 198 1.17 6.61 3.15
CA ARG A 198 1.35 5.18 3.34
C ARG A 198 2.40 4.65 2.39
N LEU A 199 3.22 3.75 2.89
CA LEU A 199 4.18 2.95 2.15
C LEU A 199 3.76 1.49 2.28
N ASP A 200 3.87 0.74 1.19
CA ASP A 200 3.69 -0.70 1.19
C ASP A 200 4.83 -1.35 0.40
N ALA A 201 5.46 -2.37 0.96
CA ALA A 201 6.54 -3.15 0.35
C ALA A 201 6.13 -4.62 0.30
N GLY A 202 6.29 -5.26 -0.85
CA GLY A 202 5.83 -6.62 -1.04
C GLY A 202 6.67 -7.41 -2.04
N PHE A 203 6.45 -8.71 -2.03
CA PHE A 203 7.10 -9.64 -2.94
C PHE A 203 6.29 -9.74 -4.22
N ALA A 204 6.95 -9.68 -5.38
CA ALA A 204 6.33 -10.10 -6.62
C ALA A 204 6.02 -11.60 -6.52
N VAL A 205 4.75 -11.94 -6.36
CA VAL A 205 4.32 -13.34 -6.45
C VAL A 205 4.45 -13.74 -7.91
N SER A 206 5.55 -14.40 -8.27
CA SER A 206 5.68 -15.02 -9.58
C SER A 206 4.51 -15.97 -9.73
N ALA A 207 3.65 -15.74 -10.71
CA ALA A 207 2.47 -16.54 -11.00
C ALA A 207 2.87 -17.90 -11.62
N VAL A 208 3.85 -18.59 -11.02
CA VAL A 208 4.16 -19.97 -11.33
C VAL A 208 2.96 -20.78 -10.86
N PRO A 209 2.23 -21.46 -11.78
CA PRO A 209 1.13 -22.33 -11.38
C PRO A 209 1.62 -23.31 -10.33
N GLU A 210 0.86 -23.50 -9.26
CA GLU A 210 1.22 -24.49 -8.25
C GLU A 210 1.37 -25.89 -8.87
N PRO A 211 2.15 -26.82 -8.27
CA PRO A 211 2.25 -28.20 -8.75
C PRO A 211 0.89 -28.88 -9.02
N SER A 212 -0.13 -28.51 -8.25
CA SER A 212 -1.52 -28.94 -8.43
C SER A 212 -2.16 -28.42 -9.73
N ALA A 213 -1.86 -27.18 -10.13
CA ALA A 213 -2.31 -26.60 -11.38
C ALA A 213 -1.65 -27.29 -12.59
N TYR A 214 -0.36 -27.64 -12.51
CA TYR A 214 0.28 -28.48 -13.52
C TYR A 214 -0.37 -29.86 -13.61
N ALA A 215 -0.63 -30.50 -12.46
CA ALA A 215 -1.30 -31.80 -12.43
C ALA A 215 -2.72 -31.74 -13.03
N ALA A 216 -3.46 -30.65 -12.81
CA ALA A 216 -4.77 -30.44 -13.41
C ALA A 216 -4.70 -30.26 -14.94
N ILE A 217 -3.71 -29.50 -15.43
CA ILE A 217 -3.49 -29.29 -16.87
C ILE A 217 -3.11 -30.61 -17.55
N PHE A 218 -2.11 -31.32 -17.01
CA PHE A 218 -1.68 -32.61 -17.57
C PHE A 218 -2.78 -33.66 -17.44
N GLY A 219 -3.46 -33.73 -16.30
CA GLY A 219 -4.60 -34.63 -16.07
C GLY A 219 -5.75 -34.36 -17.05
N GLY A 220 -6.07 -33.10 -17.29
CA GLY A 220 -7.08 -32.67 -18.26
C GLY A 220 -6.72 -33.07 -19.69
N LEU A 221 -5.46 -32.89 -20.10
CA LEU A 221 -4.97 -33.29 -21.43
C LEU A 221 -5.00 -34.81 -21.61
N VAL A 222 -4.60 -35.58 -20.60
CA VAL A 222 -4.66 -37.05 -20.62
C VAL A 222 -6.11 -37.53 -20.74
N LEU A 223 -7.01 -36.93 -19.96
CA LEU A 223 -8.44 -37.26 -20.00
C LEU A 223 -9.06 -36.91 -21.36
N ALA A 224 -8.75 -35.74 -21.92
CA ALA A 224 -9.20 -35.33 -23.25
C ALA A 224 -8.69 -36.30 -24.33
N GLY A 225 -7.42 -36.71 -24.27
CA GLY A 225 -6.84 -37.71 -25.16
C GLY A 225 -7.54 -39.07 -25.05
N ALA A 226 -7.83 -39.52 -23.84
CA ALA A 226 -8.54 -40.78 -23.61
C ALA A 226 -9.98 -40.76 -24.18
N VAL A 227 -10.69 -39.64 -24.02
CA VAL A 227 -12.06 -39.45 -24.57
C VAL A 227 -12.03 -39.42 -26.10
N LEU A 228 -11.08 -38.69 -26.70
CA LEU A 228 -10.91 -38.64 -28.15
C LEU A 228 -10.56 -39.99 -28.76
N ARG A 229 -9.69 -40.77 -28.09
CA ARG A 229 -9.36 -42.14 -28.51
C ARG A 229 -10.58 -43.05 -28.46
N ARG A 230 -11.37 -43.01 -27.36
CA ARG A 230 -12.61 -43.80 -27.23
C ARG A 230 -13.62 -43.48 -28.32
N ARG A 231 -13.78 -42.20 -28.68
CA ARG A 231 -14.68 -41.75 -29.75
C ARG A 231 -14.23 -42.18 -31.14
N ARG A 232 -12.92 -42.30 -31.39
CA ARG A 232 -12.39 -42.82 -32.66
C ARG A 232 -12.63 -44.33 -32.80
N THR A 233 -12.40 -45.12 -31.75
CA THR A 233 -12.63 -46.57 -31.81
C THR A 233 -14.10 -46.91 -32.02
N ALA A 234 -15.03 -46.12 -31.45
CA ALA A 234 -16.46 -46.30 -31.64
C ALA A 234 -16.94 -46.00 -33.08
N LYS A 235 -16.20 -45.21 -33.87
CA LYS A 235 -16.52 -44.92 -35.28
C LYS A 235 -16.00 -45.94 -36.29
N VAL A 236 -15.11 -46.85 -35.89
CA VAL A 236 -14.51 -47.88 -36.77
C VAL A 236 -15.29 -49.20 -36.71
N ALA A 237 -16.25 -49.34 -35.78
CA ALA A 237 -17.06 -50.55 -35.59
C ALA A 237 -18.43 -50.50 -36.29
N VAL A 238 -18.54 -49.78 -37.42
CA VAL A 238 -19.74 -49.76 -38.28
C VAL A 238 -19.39 -50.35 -39.64
#